data_AF-A0A383AMQ1-F1
#
_entry.id   AF-A0A383AMQ1-F1
#
_cell.length_a   1.000
_cell.length_b   1.000
_cell.length_c   1.000
_cell.angle_alpha   90.00
_cell.angle_beta   90.00
_cell.angle_gamma   90.00
#
_symmetry.space_group_name_H-M   'P 1'
#
loop_
_entity.id
_entity.type
_entity.pdbx_description
1 polymer ?
#
loop_
_entity_poly.entity_id
_entity_poly.type
_entity_poly.pdbx_seq_one_letter_code
_entity_poly.pdbx_strand_id
1 'polypeptide(L)'
;MIKPFDPSKFEPKRSFWRNGITLSLVAVVVLMALVKVMTTFKVTSPGDLNVYCAAGLRKPIMDAATAFEEEFEVDVKFDFASSGGMEAKLQLD
;
A
#
# COMPACT_ATOMS: atom_id res chain seq x y z
N MET A 1 24.99 -60.77 -21.60
CA MET A 1 23.92 -61.37 -20.78
C MET A 1 23.17 -60.23 -20.09
N ILE A 2 22.02 -59.84 -20.64
CA ILE A 2 21.25 -58.68 -20.19
C ILE A 2 20.33 -59.14 -19.06
N LYS A 3 20.34 -58.43 -17.92
CA LYS A 3 19.45 -58.74 -16.80
C LYS A 3 17.99 -58.48 -17.21
N PRO A 4 17.04 -59.38 -16.88
CA PRO A 4 15.64 -59.18 -17.21
C PRO A 4 15.09 -57.95 -16.48
N PHE A 5 14.24 -57.19 -17.17
CA PHE A 5 13.53 -56.05 -16.61
C PHE A 5 12.61 -56.54 -15.49
N ASP A 6 12.77 -55.96 -14.30
CA ASP A 6 12.07 -56.36 -13.08
C ASP A 6 11.07 -55.26 -12.69
N PRO A 7 9.77 -55.41 -13.01
CA PRO A 7 8.77 -54.36 -12.83
C PRO A 7 8.47 -54.08 -11.35
N SER A 8 8.87 -54.96 -10.44
CA SER A 8 8.66 -54.82 -8.99
C SER A 8 9.49 -53.69 -8.36
N LYS A 9 10.56 -53.24 -9.05
CA LYS A 9 11.47 -52.19 -8.56
C LYS A 9 11.11 -50.80 -9.06
N PHE A 10 10.06 -50.69 -9.87
CA PHE A 10 9.61 -49.44 -10.44
C PHE A 10 8.52 -48.81 -9.56
N GLU A 11 8.91 -48.35 -8.37
CA GLU A 11 8.05 -47.43 -7.64
C GLU A 11 8.21 -46.04 -8.26
N PRO A 12 7.17 -45.47 -8.91
CA PRO A 12 7.25 -44.10 -9.38
C PRO A 12 7.42 -43.23 -8.14
N LYS A 13 8.63 -42.71 -7.95
CA LYS A 13 8.97 -41.77 -6.88
C LYS A 13 8.17 -40.50 -7.13
N ARG A 14 6.91 -40.48 -6.69
CA ARG A 14 6.02 -39.33 -6.73
C ARG A 14 6.66 -38.30 -5.82
N SER A 15 7.47 -37.43 -6.40
CA SER A 15 8.00 -36.26 -5.72
C SER A 15 6.79 -35.53 -5.15
N PHE A 16 6.68 -35.54 -3.82
CA PHE A 16 5.61 -34.89 -3.07
C PHE A 16 5.47 -33.39 -3.45
N TRP A 17 6.53 -32.82 -4.02
CA TRP A 17 6.64 -31.46 -4.49
C TRP A 17 5.95 -31.17 -5.84
N ARG A 18 5.53 -32.20 -6.59
CA ARG A 18 4.83 -32.09 -7.89
C ARG A 18 3.33 -32.36 -7.80
N ASN A 19 2.74 -32.17 -6.63
CA ASN A 19 1.28 -32.22 -6.46
C ASN A 19 0.68 -30.85 -6.86
N GLY A 20 -0.29 -30.82 -7.77
CA GLY A 20 -0.88 -29.56 -8.26
C GLY A 20 -1.47 -28.67 -7.15
N ILE A 21 -1.82 -29.26 -6.01
CA ILE A 21 -2.33 -28.56 -4.82
C ILE A 21 -1.25 -27.67 -4.19
N THR A 22 -0.01 -28.15 -4.03
CA THR A 22 1.06 -27.35 -3.41
C THR A 22 1.47 -26.19 -4.30
N LEU A 23 1.46 -26.40 -5.62
CA LEU A 23 1.72 -25.36 -6.62
C LEU A 23 0.65 -24.26 -6.59
N SER A 24 -0.63 -24.64 -6.49
CA SER A 24 -1.74 -23.69 -6.35
C SER A 24 -1.64 -22.87 -5.06
N LEU A 25 -1.26 -23.50 -3.96
CA LEU A 25 -1.18 -22.84 -2.65
C LEU A 25 -0.05 -21.80 -2.61
N VAL A 26 1.11 -22.15 -3.17
CA VAL A 26 2.23 -21.21 -3.32
C VAL A 26 1.83 -20.01 -4.21
N ALA A 27 1.15 -20.25 -5.33
CA ALA A 27 0.70 -19.18 -6.21
C ALA A 27 -0.25 -18.19 -5.51
N VAL A 28 -1.20 -18.68 -4.70
CA VAL A 28 -2.13 -17.83 -3.94
C VAL A 28 -1.38 -16.97 -2.91
N VAL A 29 -0.40 -17.55 -2.20
CA VAL A 29 0.41 -16.82 -1.21
C VAL A 29 1.24 -15.73 -1.88
N VAL A 30 1.88 -16.04 -3.02
CA VAL A 30 2.64 -15.05 -3.81
C VAL A 30 1.72 -13.92 -4.28
N LEU A 31 0.53 -14.24 -4.77
CA LEU A 31 -0.42 -13.24 -5.25
C LEU A 31 -0.92 -12.34 -4.11
N MET A 32 -1.22 -12.89 -2.93
CA MET A 32 -1.56 -12.08 -1.75
C MET A 32 -0.40 -11.17 -1.32
N ALA A 33 0.83 -11.66 -1.37
CA ALA A 33 2.01 -10.85 -1.05
C ALA A 33 2.16 -9.67 -2.03
N LEU A 34 1.99 -9.91 -3.33
CA LEU A 34 2.05 -8.85 -4.36
C LEU A 34 0.94 -7.81 -4.16
N VAL A 35 -0.30 -8.22 -3.89
CA VAL A 35 -1.40 -7.29 -3.60
C VAL A 35 -1.09 -6.45 -2.37
N LYS A 36 -0.61 -7.06 -1.28
CA LYS A 36 -0.24 -6.33 -0.06
C LYS A 36 0.87 -5.32 -0.32
N VAL A 37 1.87 -5.69 -1.11
CA VAL A 37 2.96 -4.82 -1.53
C VAL A 37 2.43 -3.63 -2.32
N MET A 38 1.57 -3.85 -3.32
CA MET A 38 0.96 -2.76 -4.10
C MET A 38 0.10 -1.84 -3.23
N THR A 39 -0.65 -2.38 -2.26
CA THR A 39 -1.44 -1.54 -1.34
C THR A 39 -0.59 -0.76 -0.33
N THR A 40 0.62 -1.24 -0.03
CA THR A 40 1.56 -0.56 0.88
C THR A 40 2.34 0.54 0.15
N PHE A 41 2.59 0.36 -1.15
CA PHE A 41 3.18 1.37 -2.04
C PHE A 41 2.13 2.34 -2.61
N LYS A 42 1.09 2.66 -1.85
CA LYS A 42 0.18 3.76 -2.21
C LYS A 42 1.04 5.02 -2.25
N VAL A 43 1.30 5.47 -3.47
CA VAL A 43 2.21 6.56 -3.84
C VAL A 43 1.95 7.73 -2.91
N THR A 44 2.96 8.16 -2.15
CA THR A 44 2.95 9.46 -1.48
C THR A 44 2.53 10.49 -2.51
N SER A 45 1.33 11.06 -2.33
CA SER A 45 0.80 12.06 -3.23
C SER A 45 1.85 13.17 -3.37
N PRO A 46 2.16 13.64 -4.59
CA PRO A 46 3.35 14.46 -4.86
C PRO A 46 3.32 15.89 -4.27
N GLY A 47 2.44 16.19 -3.32
CA GLY A 47 2.44 17.45 -2.60
C GLY A 47 1.71 17.33 -1.27
N ASP A 48 2.46 17.26 -0.18
CA ASP A 48 1.93 17.59 1.14
C ASP A 48 1.48 19.07 1.09
N LEU A 49 0.18 19.33 1.14
CA LEU A 49 -0.35 20.69 1.16
C LEU A 49 -0.61 21.10 2.62
N ASN A 50 0.30 21.92 3.16
CA ASN A 50 0.11 22.52 4.49
C ASN A 50 -0.70 23.81 4.36
N VAL A 51 -1.89 23.84 4.96
CA VAL A 51 -2.78 25.01 4.96
C VAL A 51 -2.78 25.65 6.34
N TYR A 52 -2.17 26.84 6.43
CA TYR A 52 -2.16 27.67 7.63
C TYR A 52 -3.31 28.67 7.58
N CYS A 53 -4.22 28.61 8.54
CA CYS A 53 -5.43 29.42 8.52
C CYS A 53 -5.75 30.02 9.90
N ALA A 54 -6.23 31.27 9.90
CA ALA A 54 -6.79 31.90 11.10
C ALA A 54 -8.07 31.16 11.56
N ALA A 55 -8.24 30.99 12.86
CA ALA A 55 -9.34 30.20 13.45
C ALA A 55 -10.76 30.57 12.96
N GLY A 56 -10.99 31.80 12.50
CA GLY A 56 -12.29 32.27 12.00
C GLY A 56 -12.71 31.70 10.63
N LEU A 57 -11.77 31.19 9.82
CA LEU A 57 -12.04 30.68 8.47
C LEU A 57 -11.98 29.14 8.39
N ARG A 58 -11.94 28.46 9.54
CA ARG A 58 -11.79 27.00 9.62
C ARG A 58 -12.84 26.24 8.81
N LYS A 59 -14.11 26.65 8.91
CA LYS A 59 -15.23 25.95 8.27
C LYS A 59 -15.19 26.04 6.73
N PRO A 60 -15.14 27.23 6.11
CA PRO A 60 -15.08 27.32 4.65
C PRO A 60 -13.78 26.75 4.05
N ILE A 61 -12.65 26.84 4.76
CA ILE A 61 -11.39 26.27 4.27
C ILE A 61 -11.39 24.75 4.33
N MET A 62 -11.97 24.16 5.38
CA MET A 62 -12.11 22.70 5.47
C MET A 62 -13.01 22.16 4.36
N ASP A 63 -14.12 22.84 4.06
CA ASP A 63 -15.03 22.44 2.99
C ASP A 63 -14.35 22.51 1.61
N ALA A 64 -13.61 23.61 1.34
CA ALA A 64 -12.86 23.78 0.10
C ALA A 64 -11.71 22.78 -0.05
N ALA A 65 -11.01 22.49 1.04
CA ALA A 65 -9.88 21.59 1.02
C ALA A 65 -10.32 20.11 0.96
N THR A 66 -11.46 19.74 1.55
CA THR A 66 -12.06 18.42 1.33
C THR A 66 -12.36 18.18 -0.14
N ALA A 67 -12.93 19.19 -0.82
CA ALA A 67 -13.17 19.10 -2.26
C ALA A 67 -11.86 18.99 -3.07
N PHE A 68 -10.79 19.65 -2.62
CA PHE A 68 -9.47 19.57 -3.22
C PHE A 68 -8.79 18.20 -2.99
N GLU A 69 -8.93 17.62 -1.80
CA GLU A 69 -8.47 16.26 -1.48
C GLU A 69 -9.16 15.21 -2.37
N GLU A 70 -10.48 15.34 -2.58
CA GLU A 70 -11.25 14.43 -3.43
C GLU A 70 -10.89 14.56 -4.92
N GLU A 71 -10.60 15.77 -5.40
CA GLU A 71 -10.29 16.02 -6.81
C GLU A 71 -8.85 15.62 -7.19
N PHE A 72 -7.89 15.83 -6.28
CA PHE A 72 -6.47 15.70 -6.59
C PHE A 72 -5.76 14.55 -5.83
N GLU A 73 -6.47 13.77 -5.02
CA GLU A 73 -5.93 12.67 -4.20
C GLU A 73 -4.68 13.09 -3.39
N VAL A 74 -4.70 14.30 -2.82
CA VAL A 74 -3.62 14.89 -2.01
C VAL A 74 -3.97 14.85 -0.52
N ASP A 75 -2.94 14.77 0.33
CA ASP A 75 -3.08 14.78 1.79
C ASP A 75 -2.94 16.24 2.27
N VAL A 76 -4.02 16.83 2.80
CA VAL A 76 -4.03 18.22 3.27
C VAL A 76 -3.90 18.26 4.79
N LYS A 77 -2.81 18.86 5.27
CA LYS A 77 -2.59 19.08 6.71
C LYS A 77 -3.01 20.49 7.08
N PHE A 78 -3.90 20.60 8.07
CA PHE A 78 -4.40 21.88 8.54
C PHE A 78 -3.77 22.27 9.87
N ASP A 79 -3.22 23.48 9.95
CA ASP A 79 -2.83 24.11 11.21
C ASP A 79 -3.64 25.40 11.40
N PHE A 80 -4.38 25.45 12.51
CA PHE A 80 -5.22 26.59 12.86
C PHE A 80 -4.68 27.23 14.14
N ALA A 81 -4.30 28.51 14.07
CA ALA A 81 -4.06 29.32 15.28
C ALA A 81 -4.65 30.72 15.14
N SER A 82 -4.46 31.55 16.17
CA SER A 82 -4.70 32.99 16.05
C SER A 82 -3.77 33.57 14.97
N SER A 83 -4.18 34.66 14.32
CA SER A 83 -3.37 35.28 13.26
C SER A 83 -1.93 35.58 13.70
N GLY A 84 -1.74 36.07 14.93
CA GLY A 84 -0.39 36.28 15.49
C GLY A 84 0.36 34.99 15.84
N GLY A 85 -0.34 33.92 16.25
CA GLY A 85 0.28 32.62 16.50
C GLY A 85 0.68 31.89 15.20
N MET A 86 -0.02 32.17 14.10
CA MET A 86 0.32 31.68 12.76
C MET A 86 1.52 32.41 12.17
N GLU A 87 1.58 33.73 12.30
CA GLU A 87 2.73 34.52 11.85
C GLU A 87 4.03 34.06 12.53
N ALA A 88 3.98 33.78 13.83
CA ALA A 88 5.12 33.23 14.57
C ALA A 88 5.52 31.81 14.12
N LYS A 89 4.55 30.94 13.80
CA LYS A 89 4.81 29.59 13.27
C LYS A 89 5.40 29.62 11.86
N LEU A 90 4.92 30.51 11.00
CA LEU A 90 5.45 30.73 9.64
C LEU A 90 6.90 31.27 9.63
N GLN A 91 7.34 31.94 10.70
CA GLN A 91 8.72 32.41 10.84
C GLN A 91 9.67 31.35 11.41
N LEU A 92 9.14 30.27 11.99
CA LEU A 92 9.91 29.19 12.63
C LEU A 92 10.10 27.95 11.75
N ASP A 93 9.31 27.82 10.69
CA ASP A 93 9.45 26.82 9.60
C ASP A 93 10.48 27.31 8.57
#